data_AF-A0A6G6ZC30-F1
#
_entry.id   AF-A0A6G6ZC30-F1
#
_cell.length_a   1.000
_cell.length_b   1.000
_cell.length_c   1.000
_cell.angle_alpha   90.00
_cell.angle_beta   90.00
_cell.angle_gamma   90.00
#
_symmetry.space_group_name_H-M   'P 1'
#
loop_
_entity.id
_entity.type
_entity.pdbx_description
1 polymer ?
#
loop_
_entity_poly.entity_id
_entity_poly.type
_entity_poly.pdbx_seq_one_letter_code
_entity_poly.pdbx_strand_id
1 'polypeptide(L)'
;MILFQLIVGSAVSAINIVLHSLFTVLVIGLMRNVALSAAGRFGLQLSGVMVTTALILMVAHTLEIMVWSLAYFAMGAAPTGSDLIYFAFVNYTTLGYGDVIPVKQWLLVGPMAAMNGILMFGWSTAVLFEVLQRTIERQGALTKSS
;
A
#
# COMPACT_ATOMS: atom_id res chain seq x y z
N MET A 1 -3.11 -19.03 -22.65
CA MET A 1 -2.94 -19.26 -21.20
C MET A 1 -2.19 -18.12 -20.50
N ILE A 2 -1.03 -17.68 -20.99
CA ILE A 2 -0.28 -16.51 -20.45
C ILE A 2 -1.13 -15.23 -20.43
N LEU A 3 -1.73 -14.87 -21.57
CA LEU A 3 -2.56 -13.66 -21.68
C LEU A 3 -3.70 -13.63 -20.64
N PHE A 4 -4.30 -14.78 -20.35
CA PHE A 4 -5.35 -14.88 -19.35
C PHE A 4 -4.85 -14.56 -17.94
N GLN A 5 -3.68 -15.07 -17.54
CA GLN A 5 -3.07 -14.74 -16.25
C GLN A 5 -2.73 -13.25 -16.14
N LEU A 6 -2.26 -12.64 -17.23
CA LEU A 6 -2.00 -11.20 -17.27
C LEU A 6 -3.29 -10.38 -17.12
N ILE A 7 -4.36 -10.76 -17.81
CA ILE A 7 -5.67 -10.09 -17.69
C ILE A 7 -6.19 -10.19 -16.25
N VAL A 8 -6.17 -11.40 -15.67
CA VAL A 8 -6.64 -11.62 -14.29
C VAL A 8 -5.77 -10.87 -13.28
N GLY A 9 -4.44 -10.99 -13.37
CA GLY A 9 -3.53 -10.28 -12.49
C GLY A 9 -3.67 -8.75 -12.59
N SER A 10 -3.85 -8.22 -13.80
CA SER A 10 -4.10 -6.80 -14.01
C SER A 10 -5.46 -6.36 -13.46
N ALA A 11 -6.50 -7.19 -13.55
CA ALA A 11 -7.80 -6.90 -12.96
C ALA A 11 -7.72 -6.81 -11.42
N VAL A 12 -7.05 -7.75 -10.78
CA VAL A 12 -6.81 -7.73 -9.33
C VAL A 12 -5.96 -6.51 -8.94
N SER A 13 -4.92 -6.21 -9.72
CA SER A 13 -4.07 -5.04 -9.51
C SER A 13 -4.85 -3.72 -9.64
N ALA A 14 -5.78 -3.62 -10.59
CA ALA A 14 -6.61 -2.45 -10.77
C ALA A 14 -7.55 -2.22 -9.58
N ILE A 15 -8.10 -3.29 -8.99
CA ILE A 15 -8.88 -3.21 -7.74
C ILE A 15 -8.02 -2.61 -6.62
N ASN A 16 -6.79 -3.10 -6.46
CA ASN A 16 -5.86 -2.57 -5.46
C ASN A 16 -5.47 -1.13 -5.73
N ILE A 17 -5.23 -0.73 -6.98
CA ILE A 17 -4.93 0.66 -7.33
C ILE A 17 -6.08 1.60 -6.94
N VAL A 18 -7.33 1.19 -7.21
CA VAL A 18 -8.51 1.96 -6.79
C VAL A 18 -8.58 2.03 -5.27
N LEU A 19 -8.40 0.91 -4.57
CA LEU A 19 -8.40 0.86 -3.10
C LEU A 19 -7.31 1.79 -2.53
N HIS A 20 -6.08 1.70 -3.02
CA HIS A 20 -4.96 2.52 -2.60
C HIS A 20 -5.22 4.01 -2.83
N SER A 21 -5.82 4.35 -3.98
CA SER A 21 -6.22 5.71 -4.30
C SER A 21 -7.24 6.26 -3.31
N LEU A 22 -8.24 5.47 -2.90
CA LEU A 22 -9.21 5.88 -1.87
C LEU A 22 -8.54 6.16 -0.52
N PHE A 23 -7.60 5.30 -0.11
CA PHE A 23 -6.80 5.53 1.10
C PHE A 23 -5.90 6.76 0.98
N THR A 24 -5.35 7.04 -0.21
CA THR A 24 -4.59 8.26 -0.47
C THR A 24 -5.46 9.50 -0.30
N VAL A 25 -6.67 9.50 -0.85
CA VAL A 25 -7.64 10.60 -0.68
C VAL A 25 -7.99 10.78 0.79
N LEU A 26 -8.21 9.69 1.53
CA LEU A 26 -8.45 9.73 2.97
C LEU A 26 -7.27 10.37 3.72
N VAL A 27 -6.03 9.91 3.48
CA VAL A 27 -4.82 10.46 4.10
C VAL A 27 -4.71 11.96 3.84
N ILE A 28 -4.81 12.38 2.56
CA ILE A 28 -4.69 13.79 2.18
C ILE A 28 -5.80 14.62 2.85
N GLY A 29 -7.03 14.11 2.88
CA GLY A 29 -8.17 14.78 3.52
C GLY A 29 -7.98 14.97 5.03
N LEU A 30 -7.52 13.93 5.72
CA LEU A 30 -7.25 13.98 7.17
C LEU A 30 -6.09 14.93 7.47
N MET A 31 -4.98 14.80 6.75
CA MET A 31 -3.78 15.62 6.99
C MET A 31 -4.00 17.09 6.62
N ARG A 32 -4.92 17.40 5.69
CA ARG A 32 -5.27 18.77 5.35
C ARG A 32 -5.85 19.55 6.54
N ASN A 33 -6.56 18.87 7.45
CA ASN A 33 -7.28 19.49 8.56
C ASN A 33 -6.51 19.46 9.89
N VAL A 34 -5.30 18.89 9.92
CA VAL A 34 -4.47 18.88 11.13
C VAL A 34 -4.01 20.30 11.44
N ALA A 35 -4.40 20.80 12.62
CA ALA A 35 -3.95 22.07 13.15
C ALA A 35 -2.52 21.94 13.70
N LEU A 36 -1.58 22.66 13.12
CA LEU A 36 -0.20 22.74 13.60
C LEU A 36 -0.05 23.93 14.55
N SER A 37 0.82 23.79 15.55
CA SER A 37 1.10 24.86 16.51
C SER A 37 2.49 25.43 16.26
N ALA A 38 2.61 26.76 16.30
CA ALA A 38 3.90 27.43 16.24
C ALA A 38 4.73 27.26 17.53
N ALA A 39 4.10 26.85 18.64
CA ALA A 39 4.71 26.80 19.96
C ALA A 39 5.58 25.55 20.16
N GLY A 40 6.84 25.58 19.71
CA GLY A 40 7.97 24.70 20.13
C GLY A 40 7.82 23.17 19.99
N ARG A 41 6.64 22.66 19.62
CA ARG A 41 6.27 21.23 19.61
C ARG A 41 6.23 20.63 18.20
N PHE A 42 6.74 21.35 17.21
CA PHE A 42 6.62 20.97 15.81
C PHE A 42 7.18 19.57 15.52
N GLY A 43 8.36 19.24 16.05
CA GLY A 43 8.95 17.91 15.81
C GLY A 43 8.03 16.77 16.24
N LEU A 44 7.31 16.95 17.36
CA LEU A 44 6.35 15.97 17.86
C LEU A 44 5.08 15.92 17.00
N GLN A 45 4.61 17.07 16.52
CA GLN A 45 3.46 17.15 15.62
C GLN A 45 3.76 16.52 14.25
N LEU A 46 4.94 16.81 13.69
CA LEU A 46 5.42 16.22 12.44
C LEU A 46 5.53 14.69 12.58
N SER A 47 6.16 14.21 13.65
CA SER A 47 6.24 12.79 13.94
C SER A 47 4.85 12.14 14.03
N GLY A 48 3.90 12.76 14.74
CA GLY A 48 2.53 12.26 14.85
C GLY A 48 1.80 12.18 13.49
N VAL A 49 1.96 13.20 12.64
CA VAL A 49 1.41 13.23 11.28
C VAL A 49 1.99 12.11 10.41
N MET A 50 3.31 11.93 10.45
CA MET A 50 3.99 10.90 9.67
C MET A 50 3.64 9.49 10.13
N VAL A 51 3.62 9.23 11.44
CA VAL A 51 3.22 7.94 12.02
C VAL A 51 1.78 7.61 11.66
N THR A 52 0.86 8.57 11.82
CA THR A 52 -0.56 8.36 11.47
C THR A 52 -0.72 8.05 9.99
N THR A 53 -0.02 8.79 9.12
CA THR A 53 -0.04 8.54 7.67
C THR A 53 0.47 7.14 7.32
N ALA A 54 1.62 6.75 7.90
CA ALA A 54 2.20 5.42 7.67
C ALA A 54 1.28 4.29 8.16
N LEU A 55 0.60 4.45 9.29
CA LEU A 55 -0.34 3.46 9.81
C LEU A 55 -1.57 3.30 8.91
N ILE A 56 -2.11 4.41 8.37
CA ILE A 56 -3.23 4.35 7.42
C ILE A 56 -2.82 3.62 6.13
N LEU A 57 -1.62 3.92 5.61
CA LEU A 57 -1.08 3.24 4.43
C LEU A 57 -0.77 1.75 4.70
N MET A 58 -0.32 1.40 5.92
CA MET A 58 -0.14 0.01 6.34
C MET A 58 -1.46 -0.77 6.31
N VAL A 59 -2.55 -0.14 6.75
CA VAL A 59 -3.89 -0.73 6.64
C VAL A 59 -4.29 -0.92 5.18
N ALA A 60 -4.03 0.07 4.32
CA ALA A 60 -4.28 -0.05 2.88
C ALA A 60 -3.54 -1.26 2.27
N HIS A 61 -2.25 -1.39 2.55
CA HIS A 61 -1.43 -2.52 2.10
C HIS A 61 -1.94 -3.87 2.63
N THR A 62 -2.38 -3.91 3.89
CA THR A 62 -2.94 -5.14 4.45
C THR A 62 -4.21 -5.54 3.70
N LEU A 63 -5.10 -4.60 3.38
CA LEU A 63 -6.30 -4.88 2.60
C LEU A 63 -5.99 -5.31 1.16
N GLU A 64 -5.00 -4.70 0.51
CA GLU A 64 -4.52 -5.07 -0.83
C GLU A 64 -3.98 -6.51 -0.86
N ILE A 65 -3.32 -6.93 0.20
CA ILE A 65 -2.87 -8.32 0.40
C ILE A 65 -4.07 -9.25 0.56
N MET A 66 -5.11 -8.85 1.29
CA MET A 66 -6.34 -9.65 1.41
C MET A 66 -7.07 -9.79 0.07
N VAL A 67 -7.06 -8.76 -0.78
CA VAL A 67 -7.60 -8.82 -2.14
C VAL A 67 -6.82 -9.85 -2.98
N TRP A 68 -5.49 -9.87 -2.91
CA TRP A 68 -4.68 -10.89 -3.58
C TRP A 68 -4.92 -12.29 -3.01
N SER A 69 -5.04 -12.43 -1.70
CA SER A 69 -5.34 -13.70 -1.04
C SER A 69 -6.66 -14.29 -1.52
N LEU A 70 -7.71 -13.47 -1.59
CA LEU A 70 -9.01 -13.86 -2.12
C LEU A 70 -8.95 -14.23 -3.61
N ALA A 71 -8.18 -13.49 -4.40
CA ALA A 71 -7.96 -13.82 -5.80
C ALA A 71 -7.24 -15.18 -5.96
N TYR A 72 -6.23 -15.46 -5.14
CA TYR A 72 -5.54 -16.74 -5.12
C TYR A 72 -6.46 -17.90 -4.74
N PHE A 73 -7.37 -17.68 -3.79
CA PHE A 73 -8.41 -18.64 -3.45
C PHE A 73 -9.33 -18.93 -4.64
N ALA A 74 -9.86 -17.87 -5.27
CA ALA A 74 -10.79 -18.00 -6.40
C ALA A 74 -10.16 -18.70 -7.63
N MET A 75 -8.85 -18.50 -7.85
CA MET A 75 -8.11 -19.12 -8.95
C MET A 75 -7.66 -20.56 -8.66
N GLY A 76 -7.62 -20.98 -7.39
CA GLY A 76 -6.86 -22.16 -6.98
C GLY A 76 -5.37 -22.02 -7.34
N ALA A 77 -4.80 -20.82 -7.09
CA ALA A 77 -3.47 -20.44 -7.58
C ALA A 77 -2.32 -21.06 -6.77
N ALA A 78 -2.56 -21.52 -5.55
CA ALA A 78 -1.57 -22.15 -4.69
C ALA A 78 -1.88 -23.64 -4.47
N PRO A 79 -0.89 -24.46 -4.07
CA PRO A 79 -1.09 -25.85 -3.69
C PRO A 79 -2.17 -26.02 -2.61
N THR A 80 -2.85 -27.17 -2.61
CA THR A 80 -3.86 -27.49 -1.60
C THR A 80 -3.25 -27.46 -0.20
N GLY A 81 -3.91 -26.75 0.73
CA GLY A 81 -3.46 -26.61 2.12
C GLY A 81 -2.47 -25.47 2.37
N SER A 82 -2.07 -24.72 1.35
CA SER A 82 -1.26 -23.50 1.54
C SER A 82 -2.03 -22.39 2.26
N ASP A 83 -1.35 -21.65 3.13
CA ASP A 83 -1.87 -20.40 3.69
C ASP A 83 -1.84 -19.31 2.61
N LEU A 84 -3.02 -18.94 2.12
CA LEU A 84 -3.17 -17.99 1.03
C LEU A 84 -2.92 -16.54 1.44
N ILE A 85 -3.10 -16.19 2.72
CA ILE A 85 -2.79 -14.84 3.21
C ILE A 85 -1.26 -14.71 3.27
N TYR A 86 -0.58 -15.70 3.84
CA TYR A 86 0.87 -15.76 3.86
C TYR A 86 1.46 -15.74 2.45
N PHE A 87 0.94 -16.57 1.53
CA PHE A 87 1.38 -16.59 0.14
C PHE A 87 1.18 -15.24 -0.57
N ALA A 88 0.05 -14.55 -0.34
CA ALA A 88 -0.17 -13.20 -0.82
C ALA A 88 0.83 -12.20 -0.21
N PHE A 89 1.07 -12.27 1.10
CA PHE A 89 2.01 -11.41 1.80
C PHE A 89 3.43 -11.53 1.22
N VAL A 90 3.92 -12.76 1.05
CA VAL A 90 5.26 -13.07 0.57
C VAL A 90 5.47 -12.55 -0.86
N ASN A 91 4.48 -12.71 -1.74
CA ASN A 91 4.56 -12.18 -3.10
C ASN A 91 4.42 -10.66 -3.12
N TYR A 92 3.37 -10.12 -2.51
CA TYR A 92 3.04 -8.69 -2.54
C TYR A 92 4.17 -7.82 -1.98
N THR A 93 4.79 -8.24 -0.89
CA THR A 93 5.91 -7.51 -0.27
C THR A 93 7.26 -7.82 -0.92
N THR A 94 7.28 -8.63 -1.99
CA THR A 94 8.48 -9.07 -2.72
C THR A 94 9.46 -9.92 -1.90
N LEU A 95 9.01 -10.43 -0.76
CA LEU A 95 9.83 -11.20 0.17
C LEU A 95 10.30 -12.52 -0.44
N GLY A 96 9.41 -13.20 -1.17
CA GLY A 96 9.78 -14.29 -2.07
C GLY A 96 10.52 -15.49 -1.44
N TYR A 97 10.16 -15.91 -0.22
CA TYR A 97 10.81 -17.05 0.45
C TYR A 97 10.84 -18.35 -0.38
N GLY A 98 9.90 -18.53 -1.30
CA GLY A 98 9.90 -19.64 -2.26
C GLY A 98 9.46 -20.98 -1.67
N ASP A 99 9.01 -21.00 -0.42
CA ASP A 99 8.42 -22.13 0.29
C ASP A 99 7.02 -22.50 -0.24
N VAL A 100 6.24 -21.50 -0.65
CA VAL A 100 5.00 -21.67 -1.40
C VAL A 100 5.16 -21.07 -2.80
N ILE A 101 4.94 -21.89 -3.82
CA ILE A 101 5.00 -21.47 -5.23
C ILE A 101 3.64 -21.70 -5.91
N PRO A 102 3.21 -20.83 -6.85
CA PRO A 102 1.95 -21.02 -7.55
C PRO A 102 1.92 -22.32 -8.36
N VAL A 103 0.73 -22.89 -8.54
CA VAL A 103 0.53 -24.05 -9.42
C VAL A 103 0.90 -23.71 -10.87
N LYS A 104 1.31 -24.72 -11.66
CA LYS A 104 1.84 -24.53 -13.03
C LYS A 104 0.96 -23.67 -13.96
N GLN A 105 -0.35 -23.73 -13.80
CA GLN A 105 -1.31 -22.97 -14.62
C GLN A 105 -1.45 -21.49 -14.24
N TRP A 106 -0.84 -21.06 -13.13
CA TRP A 106 -0.92 -19.70 -12.56
C TRP A 106 0.44 -19.09 -12.22
N LEU A 107 1.55 -19.54 -12.82
CA LEU A 107 2.90 -19.09 -12.46
C LEU A 107 3.12 -17.55 -12.50
N LEU A 108 2.39 -16.80 -13.33
CA LEU A 108 2.54 -15.35 -13.45
C LEU A 108 1.79 -14.56 -12.37
N VAL A 109 0.88 -15.16 -11.60
CA VAL A 109 0.08 -14.40 -10.61
C VAL A 109 0.90 -14.01 -9.37
N GLY A 110 1.96 -14.76 -9.05
CA GLY A 110 2.93 -14.39 -8.01
C GLY A 110 3.72 -13.13 -8.40
N PRO A 111 4.44 -13.14 -9.54
CA PRO A 111 5.12 -11.96 -10.07
C PRO A 111 4.21 -10.74 -10.29
N MET A 112 2.96 -10.94 -10.72
CA MET A 112 2.00 -9.84 -10.87
C MET A 112 1.62 -9.22 -9.52
N ALA A 113 1.45 -10.02 -8.46
CA ALA A 113 1.21 -9.50 -7.12
C ALA A 113 2.42 -8.74 -6.57
N ALA A 114 3.64 -9.25 -6.81
CA ALA A 114 4.87 -8.55 -6.46
C ALA A 114 5.00 -7.20 -7.17
N MET A 115 4.75 -7.16 -8.49
CA MET A 115 4.75 -5.92 -9.26
C MET A 115 3.71 -4.92 -8.73
N ASN A 116 2.50 -5.40 -8.42
CA ASN A 116 1.46 -4.56 -7.84
C ASN A 116 1.88 -3.98 -6.49
N GLY A 117 2.45 -4.81 -5.60
CA GLY A 117 2.93 -4.35 -4.29
C GLY A 117 4.06 -3.33 -4.38
N ILE A 118 5.09 -3.56 -5.21
CA ILE A 118 6.14 -2.55 -5.45
C ILE A 118 5.55 -1.21 -5.90
N LEU A 119 4.59 -1.25 -6.83
CA LEU A 119 3.94 -0.04 -7.33
C LEU A 119 3.21 0.71 -6.20
N MET A 120 2.47 0.00 -5.34
CA MET A 120 1.75 0.60 -4.22
C MET A 120 2.69 1.10 -3.12
N PHE A 121 3.79 0.41 -2.80
CA PHE A 121 4.80 0.91 -1.87
C PHE A 121 5.52 2.15 -2.41
N GLY A 122 5.79 2.20 -3.72
CA GLY A 122 6.30 3.40 -4.39
C GLY A 122 5.33 4.58 -4.29
N TRP A 123 4.04 4.33 -4.51
CA TRP A 123 2.98 5.33 -4.32
C TRP A 123 2.93 5.82 -2.86
N SER A 124 2.91 4.92 -1.88
CA SER A 124 2.95 5.24 -0.45
C SER A 124 4.13 6.15 -0.08
N THR A 125 5.31 5.90 -0.66
CA THR A 125 6.50 6.72 -0.45
C THR A 125 6.29 8.14 -0.97
N ALA A 126 5.69 8.30 -2.16
CA ALA A 126 5.36 9.61 -2.70
C ALA A 126 4.34 10.36 -1.84
N VAL A 127 3.32 9.66 -1.32
CA VAL A 127 2.31 10.25 -0.41
C VAL A 127 2.95 10.69 0.90
N LEU A 128 3.81 9.87 1.51
CA LEU A 128 4.54 10.23 2.73
C LEU A 128 5.42 11.47 2.50
N PHE A 129 6.11 11.54 1.36
CA PHE A 129 6.94 12.69 1.01
C PHE A 129 6.10 13.97 0.84
N GLU A 130 4.96 13.88 0.13
CA GLU A 130 4.03 15.01 -0.03
C GLU A 130 3.49 15.51 1.32
N VAL A 131 3.12 14.59 2.22
CA VAL A 131 2.64 14.93 3.57
C VAL A 131 3.75 15.61 4.38
N LEU A 132 4.98 15.08 4.33
CA LEU A 132 6.15 15.69 4.97
C LEU A 132 6.36 17.13 4.49
N GLN A 133 6.43 17.32 3.18
CA GLN A 133 6.69 18.62 2.56
C GLN A 133 5.61 19.64 2.94
N ARG A 134 4.33 19.30 2.77
CA ARG A 134 3.22 20.19 3.14
C ARG A 134 3.20 20.55 4.62
N THR A 135 3.55 19.60 5.48
CA THR A 135 3.56 19.84 6.94
C THR A 135 4.66 20.84 7.32
N ILE A 136 5.84 20.74 6.71
CA ILE A 136 6.94 21.70 6.87
C ILE A 136 6.57 23.08 6.33
N GLU A 137 6.00 23.16 5.11
CA GLU A 137 5.59 24.43 4.48
C GLU A 137 4.56 25.19 5.33
N ARG A 138 3.55 24.49 5.86
CA ARG A 138 2.53 25.07 6.74
C ARG A 138 3.12 25.65 8.02
N GLN A 139 4.08 24.96 8.61
CA GLN A 139 4.75 25.45 9.81
C GLN A 139 5.56 26.72 9.51
N GLY A 140 6.31 26.75 8.40
CA GLY A 140 7.06 27.93 7.98
C GLY A 140 6.18 29.15 7.69
N ALA A 141 4.94 28.94 7.24
CA ALA A 141 3.95 30.01 7.09
C ALA A 141 3.46 30.54 8.45
N LEU A 142 3.20 29.64 9.42
CA LEU A 142 2.76 30.02 10.77
C LEU A 142 3.80 30.84 11.52
N THR A 143 5.08 30.48 11.44
CA THR A 143 6.17 31.20 12.12
C THR A 143 6.48 32.57 11.51
N LYS A 144 6.15 32.81 10.22
CA LYS A 144 6.29 34.12 9.58
C LYS A 144 5.14 35.08 9.92
N SER A 145 3.99 34.55 10.35
CA SER A 145 2.79 35.34 10.68
C SER A 145 2.66 35.73 12.15
N SER A 146 3.52 35.18 13.02
CA SER A 146 3.60 35.47 14.46
C SER A 146 4.70 36.49 14.76
#